data_AF-A0A7C6UCU7-F1
#
_entry.id   AF-A0A7C6UCU7-F1
#
_cell.length_a   1.000
_cell.length_b   1.000
_cell.length_c   1.000
_cell.angle_alpha   90.00
_cell.angle_beta   90.00
_cell.angle_gamma   90.00
#
_symmetry.space_group_name_H-M   'P 1'
#
loop_
_entity.id
_entity.type
_entity.pdbx_description
1 polymer ?
#
loop_
_entity_poly.entity_id
_entity_poly.type
_entity_poly.pdbx_seq_one_letter_code
_entity_poly.pdbx_strand_id
1 'polypeptide(L)'
;MLLKKFSKANYLVKLMLLLAAIFILVLAVFLVVNSFPEALGSPPPAYQVKKSYEFESWAFSFHDLNISFPEGGTIVPVYEQEKQKAALVLGRGIYEKQESTEQNKQEPYNNTENIDHPRDPEQAPEAPLLEYPAGIFLMITEQQLEEIKGDMIFIPVEEGKAGITINNIFNRQLGIPVIWADKIPFAFPPSSSAEYYYFIDQQGEPVLPPVFKDANSRVLASGLLYIIFYIIIWLVVLILSLDHCTSGYWKERQDDPPGQWELLAIFLAGAMAFGGEILPGVARLPEPLLSAGYLAAILLLLMLVKTGKISKLDFGVRRDTCNHGYFIAIIASVMLLATILKLPQGNQIQGWKSAGMFLIIFFCLALPREIIWRGYIQTTLGRQFSPTWGLLGTALLAGAIRAGVILCLAPWMFFYPYTYVEIAVLEPGLAAILGFMYLRTENVLSCALLHTLVIFLPQI
;
A
#
# COMPACT_ATOMS: atom_id res chain seq x y z
N MET A 1 28.50 19.34 11.80
CA MET A 1 28.88 20.20 12.96
C MET A 1 27.69 20.47 13.91
N LEU A 2 26.47 20.72 13.42
CA LEU A 2 25.29 21.01 14.25
C LEU A 2 24.87 19.87 15.19
N LEU A 3 24.86 18.61 14.73
CA LEU A 3 24.49 17.45 15.54
C LEU A 3 25.38 17.26 16.80
N LYS A 4 26.68 17.55 16.69
CA LYS A 4 27.63 17.49 17.83
C LYS A 4 27.39 18.61 18.85
N LYS A 5 26.86 19.77 18.42
CA LYS A 5 26.44 20.83 19.36
C LYS A 5 25.13 20.44 20.05
N PHE A 6 24.21 19.84 19.30
CA PHE A 6 22.93 19.37 19.83
C PHE A 6 23.11 18.33 20.95
N SER A 7 24.07 17.40 20.82
CA SER A 7 24.33 16.40 21.86
C SER A 7 24.75 16.99 23.20
N LYS A 8 25.41 18.16 23.20
CA LYS A 8 25.89 18.87 24.41
C LYS A 8 24.83 19.79 25.05
N ALA A 9 23.71 20.04 24.39
CA ALA A 9 22.67 20.90 24.93
C ALA A 9 21.96 20.25 26.14
N ASN A 10 21.52 21.09 27.07
CA ASN A 10 20.68 20.67 28.19
C ASN A 10 19.38 20.04 27.69
N TYR A 11 18.80 19.12 28.47
CA TYR A 11 17.58 18.40 28.12
C TYR A 11 16.44 19.33 27.69
N LEU A 12 16.17 20.38 28.47
CA LEU A 12 15.14 21.37 28.17
C LEU A 12 15.35 22.04 26.80
N VAL A 13 16.58 22.38 26.45
CA VAL A 13 16.91 23.01 25.17
C VAL A 13 16.67 22.03 24.01
N LYS A 14 17.04 20.75 24.17
CA LYS A 14 16.76 19.70 23.17
C LYS A 14 15.27 19.55 22.94
N LEU A 15 14.49 19.46 24.01
CA LEU A 15 13.03 19.35 23.96
C LEU A 15 12.41 20.53 23.24
N MET A 16 12.77 21.76 23.61
CA MET A 16 12.23 22.98 22.98
C MET A 16 12.56 23.05 21.49
N LEU A 17 13.76 22.66 21.08
CA LEU A 17 14.15 22.61 19.67
C LEU A 17 13.36 21.55 18.88
N LEU A 18 13.14 20.36 19.46
CA LEU A 18 12.35 19.31 18.82
C LEU A 18 10.88 19.71 18.68
N LEU A 19 10.30 20.34 19.71
CA LEU A 19 8.93 20.86 19.65
C LEU A 19 8.78 21.96 18.60
N ALA A 20 9.75 22.88 18.51
CA ALA A 20 9.76 23.91 17.46
C ALA A 20 9.83 23.29 16.06
N ALA A 21 10.66 22.26 15.86
CA ALA A 21 10.74 21.54 14.59
C ALA A 21 9.41 20.85 14.24
N ILE A 22 8.78 20.16 15.20
CA ILE A 22 7.45 19.55 15.01
C ILE A 22 6.42 20.60 14.61
N PHE A 23 6.39 21.75 15.29
CA PHE A 23 5.46 22.84 14.98
C PHE A 23 5.62 23.34 13.53
N ILE A 24 6.86 23.53 13.07
CA ILE A 24 7.14 23.94 11.68
C ILE A 24 6.67 22.88 10.70
N LEU A 25 6.91 21.59 10.98
CA LEU A 25 6.47 20.50 10.11
C LEU A 25 4.94 20.37 10.07
N VAL A 26 4.25 20.54 11.19
CA VAL A 26 2.78 20.56 11.25
C VAL A 26 2.22 21.72 10.43
N LEU A 27 2.85 22.89 10.47
CA LEU A 27 2.47 24.02 9.60
C LEU A 27 2.69 23.68 8.12
N ALA A 28 3.79 22.99 7.78
CA ALA A 28 4.05 22.54 6.41
C ALA A 28 2.99 21.52 5.94
N VAL A 29 2.60 20.56 6.79
CA VAL A 29 1.47 19.64 6.52
C VAL A 29 0.21 20.44 6.21
N PHE A 30 -0.13 21.41 7.07
CA PHE A 30 -1.34 22.22 6.89
C PHE A 30 -1.34 22.96 5.55
N LEU A 31 -0.20 23.54 5.15
CA LEU A 31 -0.05 24.21 3.86
C LEU A 31 -0.21 23.23 2.69
N VAL A 32 0.43 22.06 2.74
CA VAL A 32 0.33 21.04 1.68
C VAL A 32 -1.11 20.52 1.54
N VAL A 33 -1.77 20.19 2.65
CA VAL A 33 -3.15 19.69 2.65
C VAL A 33 -4.14 20.75 2.15
N ASN A 34 -3.94 22.02 2.50
CA ASN A 34 -4.80 23.11 2.01
C ASN A 34 -4.60 23.37 0.51
N SER A 35 -3.38 23.16 -0.02
CA SER A 35 -3.09 23.29 -1.46
C SER A 35 -3.50 22.05 -2.27
N PHE A 36 -3.42 20.86 -1.67
CA PHE A 36 -3.69 19.57 -2.31
C PHE A 36 -4.51 18.66 -1.37
N PRO A 37 -5.81 18.93 -1.18
CA PRO A 37 -6.63 18.18 -0.22
C PRO A 37 -6.72 16.67 -0.54
N GLU A 38 -6.63 16.33 -1.82
CA GLU A 38 -6.64 14.94 -2.31
C GLU A 38 -5.34 14.18 -2.00
N ALA A 39 -4.25 14.88 -1.66
CA ALA A 39 -2.95 14.26 -1.38
C ALA A 39 -2.91 13.45 -0.07
N LEU A 40 -3.91 13.63 0.79
CA LEU A 40 -4.07 12.86 2.03
C LEU A 40 -4.60 11.43 1.78
N GLY A 41 -5.16 11.19 0.58
CA GLY A 41 -5.98 10.02 0.33
C GLY A 41 -7.28 10.03 1.13
N SER A 42 -8.09 9.01 0.94
CA SER A 42 -9.29 8.75 1.72
C SER A 42 -9.36 7.28 2.10
N PRO A 43 -10.11 6.90 3.15
CA PRO A 43 -10.48 5.51 3.35
C PRO A 43 -11.07 4.94 2.05
N PRO A 44 -10.89 3.63 1.75
CA PRO A 44 -11.48 3.02 0.58
C PRO A 44 -12.99 3.27 0.59
N PRO A 45 -13.58 3.70 -0.53
CA PRO A 45 -15.00 3.95 -0.61
C PRO A 45 -15.79 2.66 -0.34
N ALA A 46 -16.76 2.75 0.56
CA ALA A 46 -17.67 1.64 0.85
C ALA A 46 -18.80 1.62 -0.19
N TYR A 47 -18.47 1.12 -1.38
CA TYR A 47 -19.42 1.03 -2.48
C TYR A 47 -20.53 0.00 -2.19
N GLN A 48 -21.75 0.35 -2.60
CA GLN A 48 -22.93 -0.49 -2.46
C GLN A 48 -23.63 -0.62 -3.81
N VAL A 49 -24.07 -1.83 -4.10
CA VAL A 49 -24.96 -2.14 -5.22
C VAL A 49 -26.38 -2.21 -4.68
N LYS A 50 -27.29 -1.44 -5.28
CA LYS A 50 -28.71 -1.44 -4.91
C LYS A 50 -29.62 -1.94 -6.01
N LYS A 51 -29.19 -1.76 -7.25
CA LYS A 51 -29.98 -2.05 -8.45
C LYS A 51 -29.02 -2.48 -9.56
N SER A 52 -29.51 -3.34 -10.42
CA SER A 52 -28.88 -3.73 -11.67
C SER A 52 -29.91 -3.67 -12.78
N TYR A 53 -29.48 -3.29 -13.97
CA TYR A 53 -30.35 -3.16 -15.13
C TYR A 53 -29.74 -3.88 -16.32
N GLU A 54 -30.57 -4.55 -17.10
CA GLU A 54 -30.25 -5.05 -18.43
C GLU A 54 -30.49 -3.96 -19.48
N PHE A 55 -29.70 -3.99 -20.53
CA PHE A 55 -29.79 -3.07 -21.65
C PHE A 55 -29.52 -3.82 -22.96
N GLU A 56 -30.23 -3.45 -24.05
CA GLU A 56 -29.99 -3.97 -25.41
C GLU A 56 -28.71 -3.38 -26.04
N SER A 57 -28.50 -3.51 -27.35
CA SER A 57 -27.32 -2.93 -28.01
C SER A 57 -27.14 -1.44 -27.66
N TRP A 58 -26.03 -1.10 -27.02
CA TRP A 58 -25.75 0.27 -26.57
C TRP A 58 -24.35 0.69 -26.97
N ALA A 59 -24.24 1.87 -27.58
CA ALA A 59 -22.97 2.49 -27.92
C ALA A 59 -22.96 3.91 -27.41
N PHE A 60 -21.85 4.31 -26.79
CA PHE A 60 -21.69 5.62 -26.22
C PHE A 60 -20.21 6.01 -26.15
N SER A 61 -19.96 7.31 -26.04
CA SER A 61 -18.62 7.84 -25.81
C SER A 61 -18.50 8.25 -24.35
N PHE A 62 -17.41 7.84 -23.71
CA PHE A 62 -17.02 8.30 -22.38
C PHE A 62 -15.60 8.83 -22.47
N HIS A 63 -15.46 10.16 -22.41
CA HIS A 63 -14.18 10.84 -22.59
C HIS A 63 -13.49 10.46 -23.90
N ASP A 64 -12.30 9.86 -23.84
CA ASP A 64 -11.51 9.43 -24.98
C ASP A 64 -11.83 8.00 -25.44
N LEU A 65 -12.90 7.40 -24.94
CA LEU A 65 -13.27 6.02 -25.24
C LEU A 65 -14.63 5.94 -25.91
N ASN A 66 -14.68 5.37 -27.11
CA ASN A 66 -15.90 4.88 -27.72
C ASN A 66 -16.14 3.44 -27.25
N ILE A 67 -17.30 3.21 -26.66
CA ILE A 67 -17.69 1.93 -26.08
C ILE A 67 -18.93 1.45 -26.83
N SER A 68 -18.93 0.20 -27.27
CA SER A 68 -20.10 -0.43 -27.90
C SER A 68 -20.32 -1.84 -27.35
N PHE A 69 -21.54 -2.14 -26.92
CA PHE A 69 -21.98 -3.46 -26.47
C PHE A 69 -23.04 -3.97 -27.45
N PRO A 70 -22.66 -4.61 -28.58
CA PRO A 70 -23.59 -4.98 -29.65
C PRO A 70 -24.63 -6.03 -29.22
N GLU A 71 -24.29 -6.89 -28.26
CA GLU A 71 -25.18 -7.92 -27.70
C GLU A 71 -25.97 -7.43 -26.49
N GLY A 72 -25.79 -6.16 -26.09
CA GLY A 72 -26.29 -5.63 -24.83
C GLY A 72 -25.49 -6.12 -23.62
N GLY A 73 -26.06 -5.97 -22.43
CA GLY A 73 -25.38 -6.33 -21.19
C GLY A 73 -26.14 -5.96 -19.93
N THR A 74 -25.40 -5.88 -18.83
CA THR A 74 -25.90 -5.46 -17.52
C THR A 74 -25.14 -4.24 -17.02
N ILE A 75 -25.85 -3.18 -16.64
CA ILE A 75 -25.29 -2.02 -15.97
C ILE A 75 -25.67 -2.03 -14.49
N VAL A 76 -24.70 -1.77 -13.64
CA VAL A 76 -24.84 -1.77 -12.18
C VAL A 76 -24.37 -0.42 -11.66
N PRO A 77 -25.30 0.51 -11.38
CA PRO A 77 -24.96 1.75 -10.69
C PRO A 77 -24.40 1.47 -9.29
N VAL A 78 -23.34 2.18 -8.96
CA VAL A 78 -22.57 2.00 -7.74
C VAL A 78 -22.74 3.21 -6.85
N TYR A 79 -23.18 2.97 -5.62
CA TYR A 79 -23.53 4.02 -4.68
C TYR A 79 -22.50 4.12 -3.55
N GLU A 80 -22.20 5.33 -3.13
CA GLU A 80 -21.49 5.65 -1.90
C GLU A 80 -22.39 6.60 -1.10
N GLN A 81 -22.76 6.23 0.13
CA GLN A 81 -23.65 7.03 0.99
C GLN A 81 -24.91 7.53 0.27
N GLU A 82 -25.67 6.62 -0.34
CA GLU A 82 -26.90 6.92 -1.13
C GLU A 82 -26.68 7.66 -2.46
N LYS A 83 -25.47 8.14 -2.78
CA LYS A 83 -25.20 8.86 -4.03
C LYS A 83 -24.49 7.96 -5.03
N GLN A 84 -24.97 7.93 -6.28
CA GLN A 84 -24.26 7.21 -7.34
C GLN A 84 -22.91 7.89 -7.60
N LYS A 85 -21.83 7.11 -7.56
CA LYS A 85 -20.45 7.55 -7.79
C LYS A 85 -19.79 6.87 -8.98
N ALA A 86 -20.28 5.69 -9.35
CA ALA A 86 -19.73 4.93 -10.44
C ALA A 86 -20.82 4.08 -11.12
N ALA A 87 -20.47 3.45 -12.23
CA ALA A 87 -21.25 2.43 -12.89
C ALA A 87 -20.33 1.31 -13.35
N LEU A 88 -20.76 0.07 -13.14
CA LEU A 88 -20.13 -1.11 -13.72
C LEU A 88 -20.97 -1.54 -14.92
N VAL A 89 -20.37 -1.66 -16.10
CA VAL A 89 -21.04 -2.16 -17.30
C VAL A 89 -20.43 -3.50 -17.68
N LEU A 90 -21.23 -4.56 -17.62
CA LEU A 90 -20.87 -5.94 -17.92
C LEU A 90 -21.47 -6.33 -19.27
N GLY A 91 -20.67 -6.90 -20.16
CA GLY A 91 -21.10 -7.30 -21.49
C GLY A 91 -19.90 -7.43 -22.43
N ARG A 92 -20.09 -8.13 -23.55
CA ARG A 92 -19.05 -8.21 -24.59
C ARG A 92 -18.98 -6.88 -25.32
N GLY A 93 -18.01 -6.07 -24.93
CA GLY A 93 -17.80 -4.74 -25.49
C GLY A 93 -16.74 -4.68 -26.59
N ILE A 94 -16.89 -3.73 -27.50
CA ILE A 94 -15.88 -3.24 -28.42
C ILE A 94 -15.46 -1.86 -27.89
N TYR A 95 -14.15 -1.65 -27.77
CA TYR A 95 -13.57 -0.47 -27.15
C TYR A 95 -12.57 0.16 -28.10
N GLU A 96 -12.83 1.41 -28.50
CA GLU A 96 -11.98 2.15 -29.42
C GLU A 96 -11.58 3.46 -28.76
N LYS A 97 -10.27 3.66 -28.59
CA LYS A 97 -9.73 4.90 -28.06
C LYS A 97 -9.76 5.96 -29.17
N GLN A 98 -10.44 7.07 -28.95
CA GLN A 98 -10.36 8.23 -29.84
C GLN A 98 -8.95 8.81 -29.75
N GLU A 99 -8.18 8.70 -30.82
CA GLU A 99 -6.93 9.47 -30.94
C GLU A 99 -7.29 10.95 -30.99
N SER A 100 -6.97 11.67 -29.92
CA SER A 100 -7.17 13.12 -29.88
C SER A 100 -6.31 13.74 -30.99
N THR A 101 -6.97 14.16 -32.07
CA THR A 101 -6.32 14.75 -33.25
C THR A 101 -5.50 16.01 -32.89
N GLU A 102 -5.75 16.58 -31.70
CA GLU A 102 -5.02 17.75 -31.18
C GLU A 102 -3.55 17.47 -30.82
N GLN A 103 -3.15 16.25 -30.46
CA GLN A 103 -1.73 15.96 -30.20
C GLN A 103 -0.88 15.87 -31.47
N ASN A 104 -1.49 15.64 -32.64
CA ASN A 104 -0.79 15.58 -33.94
C ASN A 104 -0.55 16.96 -34.57
N LYS A 105 -0.93 18.07 -33.91
CA LYS A 105 -0.66 19.44 -34.41
C LYS A 105 0.62 20.06 -33.87
N GLN A 106 1.37 19.40 -32.99
CA GLN A 106 2.67 19.86 -32.52
C GLN A 106 3.79 18.97 -33.08
N GLU A 107 4.60 19.58 -33.95
CA GLU A 107 5.79 19.06 -34.64
C GLU A 107 5.57 18.30 -35.97
N PRO A 108 5.49 19.01 -37.11
CA PRO A 108 5.84 18.43 -38.39
C PRO A 108 7.35 18.19 -38.42
N TYR A 109 7.80 17.05 -37.88
CA TYR A 109 9.18 16.61 -38.10
C TYR A 109 9.29 16.01 -39.50
N ASN A 110 9.80 16.83 -40.42
CA ASN A 110 10.12 16.51 -41.80
C ASN A 110 11.23 15.43 -41.86
N ASN A 111 10.87 14.15 -41.73
CA ASN A 111 11.76 13.03 -42.06
C ASN A 111 11.22 12.29 -43.28
N THR A 112 11.60 12.81 -44.45
CA THR A 112 11.50 12.13 -45.74
C THR A 112 12.60 11.07 -45.82
N GLU A 113 12.44 9.93 -45.15
CA GLU A 113 13.25 8.73 -45.44
C GLU A 113 12.39 7.71 -46.16
N ASN A 114 12.69 7.60 -47.45
CA ASN A 114 12.07 6.74 -48.44
C ASN A 114 12.60 5.31 -48.24
N ILE A 115 11.84 4.45 -47.56
CA ILE A 115 12.15 3.01 -47.44
C ILE A 115 11.06 2.22 -48.17
N ASP A 116 11.29 2.03 -49.47
CA ASP A 116 10.56 1.06 -50.31
C ASP A 116 11.04 -0.36 -49.95
N HIS A 117 10.38 -0.99 -48.97
CA HIS A 117 10.44 -2.43 -48.81
C HIS A 117 9.03 -3.03 -48.94
N PRO A 118 8.74 -3.79 -50.00
CA PRO A 118 7.47 -4.53 -50.12
C PRO A 118 7.44 -5.60 -49.02
N ARG A 119 6.54 -5.42 -48.04
CA ARG A 119 6.21 -6.46 -47.05
C ARG A 119 5.25 -7.45 -47.68
N ASP A 120 5.64 -8.71 -47.69
CA ASP A 120 4.77 -9.83 -48.05
C ASP A 120 3.48 -9.82 -47.20
N PRO A 121 2.27 -9.81 -47.81
CA PRO A 121 1.00 -9.76 -47.10
C PRO A 121 0.62 -11.04 -46.34
N GLU A 122 1.49 -12.06 -46.33
CA GLU A 122 1.17 -13.42 -45.83
C GLU A 122 1.77 -13.74 -44.45
N GLN A 123 2.44 -12.79 -43.79
CA GLN A 123 2.97 -12.95 -42.42
C GLN A 123 2.53 -11.81 -41.50
N ALA A 124 1.23 -11.50 -41.49
CA ALA A 124 0.68 -10.76 -40.35
C ALA A 124 0.78 -11.68 -39.13
N PRO A 125 1.63 -11.37 -38.13
CA PRO A 125 1.67 -12.16 -36.91
C PRO A 125 0.25 -12.21 -36.35
N GLU A 126 -0.29 -13.41 -36.14
CA GLU A 126 -1.55 -13.58 -35.41
C GLU A 126 -1.42 -12.78 -34.12
N ALA A 127 -2.12 -11.64 -34.05
CA ALA A 127 -2.10 -10.79 -32.89
C ALA A 127 -2.53 -11.68 -31.71
N PRO A 128 -1.78 -11.70 -30.59
CA PRO A 128 -2.18 -12.49 -29.45
C PRO A 128 -3.64 -12.17 -29.15
N LEU A 129 -4.48 -13.20 -29.12
CA LEU A 129 -5.90 -13.08 -28.77
C LEU A 129 -5.96 -12.47 -27.37
N LEU A 130 -6.02 -11.13 -27.30
CA LEU A 130 -6.36 -10.43 -26.08
C LEU A 130 -7.76 -10.91 -25.72
N GLU A 131 -7.89 -11.54 -24.55
CA GLU A 131 -9.19 -11.83 -24.00
C GLU A 131 -9.98 -10.53 -23.97
N TYR A 132 -11.10 -10.49 -24.69
CA TYR A 132 -12.01 -9.36 -24.67
C TYR A 132 -12.45 -9.12 -23.22
N PRO A 133 -12.33 -7.90 -22.69
CA PRO A 133 -12.72 -7.64 -21.32
C PRO A 133 -14.21 -7.90 -21.16
N ALA A 134 -14.59 -8.48 -20.02
CA ALA A 134 -15.97 -8.86 -19.72
C ALA A 134 -16.82 -7.65 -19.28
N GLY A 135 -16.18 -6.53 -18.99
CA GLY A 135 -16.85 -5.28 -18.64
C GLY A 135 -15.90 -4.12 -18.42
N ILE A 136 -16.48 -3.00 -18.03
CA ILE A 136 -15.78 -1.76 -17.72
C ILE A 136 -16.36 -1.12 -16.46
N PHE A 137 -15.48 -0.67 -15.57
CA PHE A 137 -15.84 0.17 -14.43
C PHE A 137 -15.63 1.63 -14.79
N LEU A 138 -16.64 2.46 -14.59
CA LEU A 138 -16.66 3.88 -14.92
C LEU A 138 -16.95 4.71 -13.67
N MET A 139 -16.06 5.64 -13.30
CA MET A 139 -16.38 6.66 -12.28
C MET A 139 -17.24 7.74 -12.92
N ILE A 140 -18.56 7.59 -12.79
CA ILE A 140 -19.56 8.43 -13.43
C ILE A 140 -20.68 8.79 -12.44
N THR A 141 -21.05 10.07 -12.43
CA THR A 141 -22.18 10.56 -11.62
C THR A 141 -23.53 10.13 -12.21
N GLU A 142 -24.59 10.20 -11.42
CA GLU A 142 -25.96 9.94 -11.90
C GLU A 142 -26.34 10.82 -13.09
N GLN A 143 -26.03 12.11 -13.04
CA GLN A 143 -26.33 13.05 -14.12
C GLN A 143 -25.61 12.68 -15.43
N GLN A 144 -24.32 12.35 -15.34
CA GLN A 144 -23.55 11.93 -16.51
C GLN A 144 -24.05 10.58 -17.04
N LEU A 145 -24.45 9.66 -16.17
CA LEU A 145 -25.01 8.39 -16.63
C LEU A 145 -26.30 8.60 -17.41
N GLU A 146 -27.20 9.48 -16.95
CA GLU A 146 -28.44 9.81 -17.68
C GLU A 146 -28.15 10.52 -19.01
N GLU A 147 -27.11 11.37 -19.06
CA GLU A 147 -26.67 12.02 -20.31
C GLU A 147 -26.16 10.99 -21.34
N ILE A 148 -25.32 10.04 -20.92
CA ILE A 148 -24.76 8.99 -21.78
C ILE A 148 -25.82 7.96 -22.19
N LYS A 149 -26.74 7.65 -21.28
CA LYS A 149 -27.86 6.74 -21.53
C LYS A 149 -28.75 7.26 -22.65
N GLY A 150 -29.05 8.56 -22.68
CA GLY A 150 -29.92 9.15 -23.71
C GLY A 150 -31.27 8.44 -23.78
N ASP A 151 -31.63 7.91 -24.96
CA ASP A 151 -32.89 7.19 -25.19
C ASP A 151 -32.83 5.70 -24.79
N MET A 152 -31.71 5.23 -24.23
CA MET A 152 -31.53 3.83 -23.87
C MET A 152 -32.43 3.42 -22.71
N ILE A 153 -33.16 2.31 -22.89
CA ILE A 153 -34.03 1.75 -21.86
C ILE A 153 -33.24 0.76 -21.00
N PHE A 154 -33.23 1.01 -19.69
CA PHE A 154 -32.64 0.12 -18.69
C PHE A 154 -33.74 -0.68 -18.00
N ILE A 155 -33.74 -1.99 -18.21
CA ILE A 155 -34.75 -2.91 -17.67
C ILE A 155 -34.23 -3.45 -16.34
N PRO A 156 -34.93 -3.25 -15.21
CA PRO A 156 -34.44 -3.73 -13.91
C PRO A 156 -34.36 -5.27 -13.90
N VAL A 157 -33.23 -5.80 -13.42
CA VAL A 157 -32.99 -7.24 -13.29
C VAL A 157 -33.42 -7.70 -11.90
N GLU A 158 -34.18 -8.78 -11.82
CA GLU A 158 -34.52 -9.40 -10.54
C GLU A 158 -33.25 -9.95 -9.85
N GLU A 159 -33.13 -9.77 -8.53
CA GLU A 159 -31.93 -10.05 -7.70
C GLU A 159 -31.50 -11.52 -7.61
N GLY A 160 -31.89 -12.38 -8.55
CA GLY A 160 -31.52 -13.80 -8.57
C GLY A 160 -30.02 -14.05 -8.85
N LYS A 161 -29.73 -14.90 -9.84
CA LYS A 161 -28.34 -15.35 -10.10
C LYS A 161 -27.39 -14.21 -10.48
N ALA A 162 -27.87 -13.18 -11.18
CA ALA A 162 -27.07 -12.03 -11.58
C ALA A 162 -26.53 -11.26 -10.36
N GLY A 163 -27.35 -11.10 -9.31
CA GLY A 163 -26.94 -10.43 -8.07
C GLY A 163 -25.77 -11.12 -7.38
N ILE A 164 -25.72 -12.46 -7.39
CA ILE A 164 -24.60 -13.23 -6.81
C ILE A 164 -23.32 -12.98 -7.60
N THR A 165 -23.36 -13.03 -8.93
CA THR A 165 -22.19 -12.77 -9.79
C THR A 165 -21.70 -11.34 -9.61
N ILE A 166 -22.60 -10.36 -9.64
CA ILE A 166 -22.28 -8.95 -9.42
C ILE A 166 -21.65 -8.77 -8.04
N ASN A 167 -22.27 -9.27 -6.97
CA ASN A 167 -21.71 -9.18 -5.62
C ASN A 167 -20.34 -9.86 -5.51
N ASN A 168 -20.12 -10.98 -6.20
CA ASN A 168 -18.81 -11.64 -6.23
C ASN A 168 -17.74 -10.78 -6.91
N ILE A 169 -18.06 -10.14 -8.04
CA ILE A 169 -17.17 -9.19 -8.72
C ILE A 169 -16.92 -7.98 -7.80
N PHE A 170 -17.96 -7.46 -7.15
CA PHE A 170 -17.86 -6.30 -6.25
C PHE A 170 -16.99 -6.57 -5.03
N ASN A 171 -17.14 -7.73 -4.42
CA ASN A 171 -16.38 -8.12 -3.23
C ASN A 171 -14.90 -8.40 -3.53
N ARG A 172 -14.52 -8.63 -4.79
CA ARG A 172 -13.13 -8.95 -5.15
C ARG A 172 -12.28 -7.71 -5.25
N GLN A 173 -12.65 -6.74 -6.10
CA GLN A 173 -11.95 -5.46 -6.16
C GLN A 173 -12.63 -4.45 -7.09
N LEU A 174 -13.90 -4.10 -6.84
CA LEU A 174 -14.52 -2.97 -7.57
C LEU A 174 -14.35 -1.65 -6.83
N GLY A 175 -13.69 -0.72 -7.52
CA GLY A 175 -13.51 0.64 -7.07
C GLY A 175 -12.17 1.22 -7.46
N ILE A 176 -11.75 2.22 -6.68
CA ILE A 176 -10.42 2.81 -6.77
C ILE A 176 -9.42 1.86 -6.10
N PRO A 177 -8.25 1.58 -6.71
CA PRO A 177 -7.23 0.73 -6.16
C PRO A 177 -6.88 1.11 -4.73
N VAL A 178 -6.92 0.12 -3.85
CA VAL A 178 -6.56 0.29 -2.45
C VAL A 178 -5.04 0.18 -2.34
N ILE A 179 -4.44 1.24 -1.83
CA ILE A 179 -3.04 1.31 -1.45
C ILE A 179 -2.91 0.82 -0.01
N TRP A 180 -1.83 0.09 0.24
CA TRP A 180 -1.46 -0.37 1.59
C TRP A 180 -2.53 -1.22 2.30
N ALA A 181 -3.20 -2.07 1.52
CA ALA A 181 -4.36 -2.86 1.93
C ALA A 181 -4.13 -3.75 3.16
N ASP A 182 -2.90 -4.25 3.38
CA ASP A 182 -2.53 -5.13 4.49
C ASP A 182 -2.27 -4.38 5.81
N LYS A 183 -2.35 -3.04 5.81
CA LYS A 183 -2.02 -2.18 6.96
C LYS A 183 -3.12 -1.17 7.20
N ILE A 184 -2.91 0.08 6.78
CA ILE A 184 -3.92 1.14 6.83
C ILE A 184 -4.40 1.33 5.40
N PRO A 185 -5.52 0.71 5.01
CA PRO A 185 -5.99 0.79 3.64
C PRO A 185 -6.50 2.20 3.34
N PHE A 186 -6.13 2.73 2.18
CA PHE A 186 -6.69 3.96 1.64
C PHE A 186 -6.63 3.97 0.12
N ALA A 187 -7.41 4.86 -0.47
CA ALA A 187 -7.50 5.07 -1.90
C ALA A 187 -7.28 6.55 -2.22
N PHE A 188 -6.80 6.84 -3.43
CA PHE A 188 -6.75 8.21 -3.94
C PHE A 188 -7.82 8.37 -5.01
N PRO A 189 -9.01 8.86 -4.65
CA PRO A 189 -10.06 9.07 -5.62
C PRO A 189 -9.62 10.09 -6.66
N PRO A 190 -10.00 9.90 -7.94
CA PRO A 190 -9.87 10.95 -8.94
C PRO A 190 -10.59 12.21 -8.46
N SER A 191 -10.10 13.39 -8.84
CA SER A 191 -10.90 14.61 -8.71
C SER A 191 -12.24 14.44 -9.40
N SER A 192 -13.28 15.14 -8.96
CA SER A 192 -14.64 14.97 -9.50
C SER A 192 -14.78 15.25 -11.00
N SER A 193 -13.76 15.86 -11.61
CA SER A 193 -13.68 16.13 -13.05
C SER A 193 -12.71 15.23 -13.80
N ALA A 194 -11.94 14.38 -13.10
CA ALA A 194 -10.93 13.53 -13.72
C ALA A 194 -11.57 12.24 -14.25
N GLU A 195 -11.13 11.87 -15.44
CA GLU A 195 -11.54 10.65 -16.12
C GLU A 195 -10.95 9.45 -15.37
N TYR A 196 -11.80 8.48 -15.03
CA TYR A 196 -11.35 7.24 -14.42
C TYR A 196 -12.19 6.07 -14.90
N TYR A 197 -11.52 5.13 -15.56
CA TYR A 197 -12.09 3.85 -15.95
C TYR A 197 -11.03 2.75 -16.00
N TYR A 198 -11.47 1.50 -15.86
CA TYR A 198 -10.65 0.31 -16.16
C TYR A 198 -11.52 -0.84 -16.63
N PHE A 199 -10.88 -1.74 -17.37
CA PHE A 199 -11.50 -2.93 -17.92
C PHE A 199 -11.36 -4.09 -16.94
N ILE A 200 -12.39 -4.94 -16.85
CA ILE A 200 -12.40 -6.11 -15.98
C ILE A 200 -12.59 -7.40 -16.75
N ASP A 201 -12.08 -8.49 -16.19
CA ASP A 201 -12.31 -9.86 -16.69
C ASP A 201 -13.63 -10.44 -16.16
N GLN A 202 -13.90 -11.70 -16.48
CA GLN A 202 -15.13 -12.39 -16.05
C GLN A 202 -15.19 -12.60 -14.52
N GLN A 203 -14.04 -12.53 -13.85
CA GLN A 203 -13.87 -12.70 -12.42
C GLN A 203 -13.93 -11.36 -11.67
N GLY A 204 -13.94 -10.24 -12.39
CA GLY A 204 -13.94 -8.89 -11.84
C GLY A 204 -12.56 -8.31 -11.60
N GLU A 205 -11.49 -9.00 -12.03
CA GLU A 205 -10.13 -8.51 -11.89
C GLU A 205 -9.81 -7.53 -13.02
N PRO A 206 -9.03 -6.46 -12.77
CA PRO A 206 -8.67 -5.50 -13.80
C PRO A 206 -7.73 -6.12 -14.85
N VAL A 207 -8.13 -6.07 -16.13
CA VAL A 207 -7.37 -6.59 -17.27
C VAL A 207 -6.32 -5.58 -17.72
N LEU A 208 -6.66 -4.30 -17.63
CA LEU A 208 -5.82 -3.19 -18.05
C LEU A 208 -5.68 -2.20 -16.89
N PRO A 209 -4.56 -1.48 -16.84
CA PRO A 209 -4.36 -0.49 -15.80
C PRO A 209 -5.42 0.61 -15.89
N PRO A 210 -5.81 1.21 -14.75
CA PRO A 210 -6.76 2.29 -14.76
C PRO A 210 -6.24 3.47 -15.56
N VAL A 211 -7.07 4.00 -16.45
CA VAL A 211 -6.78 5.25 -17.13
C VAL A 211 -7.01 6.37 -16.12
N PHE A 212 -5.92 7.06 -15.77
CA PHE A 212 -5.91 8.08 -14.74
C PHE A 212 -5.16 9.31 -15.26
N LYS A 213 -5.91 10.30 -15.74
CA LYS A 213 -5.35 11.59 -16.22
C LYS A 213 -5.19 12.58 -15.08
N ASP A 214 -4.40 12.21 -14.08
CA ASP A 214 -4.13 13.10 -12.96
C ASP A 214 -2.73 13.71 -13.07
N ALA A 215 -2.59 14.93 -12.54
CA ALA A 215 -1.32 15.64 -12.60
C ALA A 215 -0.30 14.94 -11.68
N ASN A 216 0.90 14.65 -12.21
CA ASN A 216 2.05 14.12 -11.45
C ASN A 216 2.33 14.90 -10.14
N SER A 217 1.94 16.17 -10.08
CA SER A 217 2.04 17.01 -8.87
C SER A 217 1.28 16.45 -7.66
N ARG A 218 0.12 15.79 -7.84
CA ARG A 218 -0.67 15.24 -6.72
C ARG A 218 0.02 14.04 -6.08
N VAL A 219 0.60 13.17 -6.90
CA VAL A 219 1.37 11.99 -6.45
C VAL A 219 2.60 12.44 -5.67
N LEU A 220 3.35 13.42 -6.20
CA LEU A 220 4.49 14.02 -5.51
C LEU A 220 4.09 14.71 -4.19
N ALA A 221 2.99 15.46 -4.19
CA ALA A 221 2.46 16.10 -2.99
C ALA A 221 2.10 15.05 -1.92
N SER A 222 1.49 13.94 -2.32
CA SER A 222 1.16 12.82 -1.42
C SER A 222 2.41 12.19 -0.83
N GLY A 223 3.39 11.86 -1.68
CA GLY A 223 4.68 11.34 -1.22
C GLY A 223 5.38 12.28 -0.23
N LEU A 224 5.45 13.57 -0.54
CA LEU A 224 6.04 14.59 0.35
C LEU A 224 5.29 14.70 1.67
N LEU A 225 3.96 14.69 1.62
CA LEU A 225 3.10 14.79 2.80
C LEU A 225 3.37 13.63 3.78
N TYR A 226 3.40 12.39 3.30
CA TYR A 226 3.68 11.22 4.14
C TYR A 226 5.12 11.21 4.66
N ILE A 227 6.10 11.68 3.89
CA ILE A 227 7.48 11.86 4.39
C ILE A 227 7.47 12.82 5.58
N ILE A 228 6.78 13.97 5.48
CA ILE A 228 6.69 14.93 6.58
C ILE A 228 6.02 14.29 7.81
N PHE A 229 4.94 13.54 7.62
CA PHE A 229 4.28 12.81 8.73
C PHE A 229 5.22 11.84 9.44
N TYR A 230 5.99 11.05 8.69
CA TYR A 230 6.95 10.12 9.28
C TYR A 230 8.08 10.84 10.03
N ILE A 231 8.55 11.98 9.52
CA ILE A 231 9.52 12.81 10.25
C ILE A 231 8.91 13.33 11.57
N ILE A 232 7.67 13.79 11.57
CA ILE A 232 6.98 14.23 12.79
C ILE A 232 6.90 13.08 13.80
N ILE A 233 6.48 11.89 13.37
CA ILE A 233 6.40 10.70 14.24
C ILE A 233 7.78 10.33 14.78
N TRP A 234 8.83 10.37 13.96
CA TRP A 234 10.22 10.17 14.40
C TRP A 234 10.65 11.16 15.47
N LEU A 235 10.32 12.44 15.32
CA LEU A 235 10.65 13.45 16.31
C LEU A 235 9.87 13.23 17.62
N VAL A 236 8.62 12.78 17.56
CA VAL A 236 7.85 12.41 18.76
C VAL A 236 8.45 11.18 19.45
N VAL A 237 8.77 10.12 18.70
CA VAL A 237 9.47 8.95 19.25
C VAL A 237 10.78 9.37 19.90
N LEU A 238 11.53 10.30 19.28
CA LEU A 238 12.77 10.84 19.82
C LEU A 238 12.52 11.59 21.14
N ILE A 239 11.52 12.47 21.21
CA ILE A 239 11.15 13.20 22.44
C ILE A 239 10.81 12.21 23.56
N LEU A 240 9.94 11.24 23.27
CA LEU A 240 9.47 10.27 24.28
C LEU A 240 10.56 9.28 24.72
N SER A 241 11.67 9.21 23.99
CA SER A 241 12.82 8.34 24.29
C SER A 241 14.08 9.12 24.67
N LEU A 242 13.99 10.42 24.95
CA LEU A 242 15.17 11.23 25.31
C LEU A 242 15.87 10.71 26.58
N ASP A 243 15.11 10.15 27.53
CA ASP A 243 15.62 9.60 28.79
C ASP A 243 16.12 8.16 28.67
N HIS A 244 15.99 7.54 27.49
CA HIS A 244 16.42 6.16 27.30
C HIS A 244 17.95 6.07 27.18
N CYS A 245 18.55 5.29 28.09
CA CYS A 245 19.96 4.92 28.05
C CYS A 245 20.12 3.56 27.37
N THR A 246 20.89 3.53 26.29
CA THR A 246 21.28 2.30 25.59
C THR A 246 21.92 1.31 26.56
N SER A 247 21.45 0.06 26.57
CA SER A 247 21.98 -0.96 27.49
C SER A 247 23.44 -1.27 27.19
N GLY A 248 24.20 -1.67 28.22
CA GLY A 248 25.60 -2.09 28.04
C GLY A 248 25.73 -3.27 27.07
N TYR A 249 24.79 -4.22 27.17
CA TYR A 249 24.67 -5.35 26.26
C TYR A 249 24.51 -4.93 24.80
N TRP A 250 23.66 -3.92 24.52
CA TRP A 250 23.44 -3.47 23.14
C TRP A 250 24.68 -2.82 22.54
N LYS A 251 25.45 -2.09 23.35
CA LYS A 251 26.74 -1.53 22.93
C LYS A 251 27.75 -2.64 22.61
N GLU A 252 27.93 -3.59 23.52
CA GLU A 252 28.80 -4.75 23.31
C GLU A 252 28.42 -5.52 22.04
N ARG A 253 27.11 -5.68 21.80
CA ARG A 253 26.61 -6.36 20.61
C ARG A 253 26.86 -5.59 19.32
N GLN A 254 26.78 -4.26 19.35
CA GLN A 254 27.08 -3.40 18.20
C GLN A 254 28.57 -3.41 17.83
N ASP A 255 29.44 -3.58 18.81
CA ASP A 255 30.90 -3.61 18.61
C ASP A 255 31.39 -4.94 18.04
N ASP A 256 30.58 -6.00 18.11
CA ASP A 256 30.86 -7.33 17.55
C ASP A 256 30.41 -7.40 16.08
N PRO A 257 31.30 -7.39 15.06
CA PRO A 257 30.91 -7.41 13.66
C PRO A 257 30.27 -8.75 13.26
N PRO A 258 29.32 -8.76 12.30
CA PRO A 258 28.64 -9.98 11.93
C PRO A 258 29.54 -10.91 11.11
N GLY A 259 29.41 -12.21 11.34
CA GLY A 259 30.09 -13.23 10.54
C GLY A 259 29.50 -13.36 9.14
N GLN A 260 30.24 -13.96 8.19
CA GLN A 260 29.75 -14.20 6.83
C GLN A 260 28.46 -15.03 6.78
N TRP A 261 28.32 -16.01 7.68
CA TRP A 261 27.10 -16.82 7.80
C TRP A 261 25.90 -16.02 8.28
N GLU A 262 26.11 -14.97 9.10
CA GLU A 262 25.03 -14.08 9.52
C GLU A 262 24.56 -13.22 8.35
N LEU A 263 25.49 -12.68 7.57
CA LEU A 263 25.16 -11.92 6.36
C LEU A 263 24.41 -12.80 5.35
N LEU A 264 24.85 -14.05 5.12
CA LEU A 264 24.14 -14.99 4.25
C LEU A 264 22.72 -15.29 4.78
N ALA A 265 22.58 -15.46 6.10
CA ALA A 265 21.29 -15.71 6.72
C ALA A 265 20.32 -14.52 6.64
N ILE A 266 20.80 -13.27 6.50
CA ILE A 266 19.93 -12.14 6.13
C ILE A 266 19.24 -12.40 4.80
N PHE A 267 19.99 -12.81 3.77
CA PHE A 267 19.43 -13.08 2.44
C PHE A 267 18.43 -14.25 2.49
N LEU A 268 18.77 -15.33 3.19
CA LEU A 268 17.87 -16.48 3.34
C LEU A 268 16.59 -16.13 4.11
N ALA A 269 16.71 -15.40 5.23
CA ALA A 269 15.56 -14.95 6.00
C ALA A 269 14.69 -13.97 5.20
N GLY A 270 15.30 -13.05 4.46
CA GLY A 270 14.60 -12.13 3.56
C GLY A 270 13.86 -12.87 2.43
N ALA A 271 14.48 -13.88 1.82
CA ALA A 271 13.85 -14.71 0.80
C ALA A 271 12.67 -15.53 1.37
N MET A 272 12.80 -16.08 2.58
CA MET A 272 11.71 -16.79 3.25
C MET A 272 10.56 -15.84 3.64
N ALA A 273 10.88 -14.63 4.11
CA ALA A 273 9.87 -13.60 4.37
C ALA A 273 9.13 -13.21 3.09
N PHE A 274 9.85 -12.92 2.01
CA PHE A 274 9.29 -12.63 0.69
C PHE A 274 8.38 -13.77 0.17
N GLY A 275 8.86 -15.02 0.25
CA GLY A 275 8.07 -16.19 -0.11
C GLY A 275 6.81 -16.34 0.75
N GLY A 276 6.90 -16.03 2.05
CA GLY A 276 5.77 -16.01 2.98
C GLY A 276 4.71 -14.97 2.65
N GLU A 277 5.11 -13.79 2.15
CA GLU A 277 4.18 -12.73 1.72
C GLU A 277 3.48 -13.07 0.39
N ILE A 278 4.17 -13.77 -0.53
CA ILE A 278 3.63 -14.12 -1.86
C ILE A 278 2.76 -15.36 -1.82
N LEU A 279 3.16 -16.38 -1.04
CA LEU A 279 2.54 -17.70 -1.09
C LEU A 279 1.01 -17.67 -0.88
N PRO A 280 0.46 -16.91 0.09
CA PRO A 280 -0.99 -16.85 0.27
C PRO A 280 -1.73 -16.23 -0.91
N GLY A 281 -1.16 -15.20 -1.55
CA GLY A 281 -1.76 -14.59 -2.73
C GLY A 281 -1.77 -15.52 -3.95
N VAL A 282 -0.65 -16.18 -4.24
CA VAL A 282 -0.53 -17.08 -5.40
C VAL A 282 -1.34 -18.36 -5.21
N ALA A 283 -1.30 -18.96 -4.01
CA ALA A 283 -1.99 -20.21 -3.74
C ALA A 283 -3.43 -20.01 -3.21
N ARG A 284 -3.91 -18.76 -3.12
CA ARG A 284 -5.21 -18.38 -2.55
C ARG A 284 -5.45 -18.98 -1.16
N LEU A 285 -4.40 -18.98 -0.33
CA LEU A 285 -4.44 -19.54 1.01
C LEU A 285 -4.93 -18.49 2.02
N PRO A 286 -5.50 -18.93 3.16
CA PRO A 286 -5.88 -18.03 4.25
C PRO A 286 -4.74 -17.12 4.73
N GLU A 287 -5.05 -15.86 5.04
CA GLU A 287 -4.09 -14.85 5.52
C GLU A 287 -3.20 -15.30 6.71
N PRO A 288 -3.67 -16.09 7.69
CA PRO A 288 -2.78 -16.54 8.78
C PRO A 288 -1.54 -17.30 8.31
N LEU A 289 -1.54 -17.86 7.09
CA LEU A 289 -0.39 -18.54 6.50
C LEU A 289 0.73 -17.58 6.05
N LEU A 290 0.51 -16.26 6.03
CA LEU A 290 1.57 -15.25 5.91
C LEU A 290 2.68 -15.49 6.96
N SER A 291 2.29 -15.95 8.15
CA SER A 291 3.22 -16.26 9.24
C SER A 291 4.18 -17.42 8.95
N ALA A 292 3.84 -18.32 8.02
CA ALA A 292 4.60 -19.54 7.79
C ALA A 292 6.03 -19.26 7.30
N GLY A 293 6.19 -18.27 6.41
CA GLY A 293 7.52 -17.85 5.92
C GLY A 293 8.39 -17.28 7.05
N TYR A 294 7.79 -16.47 7.92
CA TYR A 294 8.49 -15.91 9.09
C TYR A 294 8.86 -16.98 10.13
N LEU A 295 7.96 -17.93 10.40
CA LEU A 295 8.24 -19.06 11.30
C LEU A 295 9.34 -19.96 10.74
N ALA A 296 9.33 -20.23 9.43
CA ALA A 296 10.40 -20.97 8.75
C ALA A 296 11.75 -20.26 8.87
N ALA A 297 11.77 -18.93 8.70
CA ALA A 297 12.97 -18.11 8.91
C ALA A 297 13.48 -18.19 10.35
N ILE A 298 12.59 -18.10 11.34
CA ILE A 298 12.96 -18.24 12.77
C ILE A 298 13.56 -19.62 13.05
N LEU A 299 12.94 -20.69 12.54
CA LEU A 299 13.44 -22.06 12.68
C LEU A 299 14.82 -22.24 12.03
N LEU A 300 15.02 -21.68 10.84
CA LEU A 300 16.32 -21.68 10.17
C LEU A 300 17.40 -21.01 11.04
N LEU A 301 17.09 -19.81 11.56
CA LEU A 301 18.02 -19.07 12.41
C LEU A 301 18.36 -19.84 13.69
N LEU A 302 17.37 -20.44 14.36
CA LEU A 302 17.60 -21.28 15.54
C LEU A 302 18.50 -22.48 15.24
N MET A 303 18.33 -23.12 14.07
CA MET A 303 19.20 -24.21 13.62
C MET A 303 20.64 -23.73 13.38
N LEU A 304 20.84 -22.56 12.77
CA LEU A 304 22.16 -21.97 12.55
C LEU A 304 22.87 -21.59 13.86
N VAL A 305 22.13 -21.12 14.87
CA VAL A 305 22.69 -20.92 16.22
C VAL A 305 23.10 -22.23 16.85
N LYS A 306 22.23 -23.24 16.80
CA LYS A 306 22.50 -24.55 17.41
C LYS A 306 23.73 -25.23 16.81
N THR A 307 24.01 -24.99 15.53
CA THR A 307 25.19 -25.50 14.82
C THR A 307 26.43 -24.61 14.97
N GLY A 308 26.33 -23.49 15.71
CA GLY A 308 27.43 -22.54 15.91
C GLY A 308 27.85 -21.79 14.64
N LYS A 309 27.01 -21.76 13.60
CA LYS A 309 27.28 -21.05 12.34
C LYS A 309 27.06 -19.54 12.49
N ILE A 310 26.11 -19.15 13.33
CA ILE A 310 25.87 -17.75 13.70
C ILE A 310 26.02 -17.57 15.21
N SER A 311 26.33 -16.35 15.64
CA SER A 311 26.41 -16.02 17.05
C SER A 311 25.03 -16.10 17.72
N LYS A 312 24.98 -16.00 19.05
CA LYS A 312 23.71 -16.08 19.81
C LYS A 312 22.71 -15.06 19.25
N LEU A 313 21.52 -15.54 18.85
CA LEU A 313 20.45 -14.68 18.37
C LEU A 313 19.99 -13.76 19.50
N ASP A 314 19.90 -12.48 19.18
CA ASP A 314 19.14 -11.54 19.98
C ASP A 314 17.88 -11.20 19.18
N PHE A 315 16.75 -11.78 19.59
CA PHE A 315 15.47 -11.47 18.98
C PHE A 315 14.87 -10.16 19.50
N GLY A 316 15.59 -9.40 20.34
CA GLY A 316 15.10 -8.16 20.94
C GLY A 316 14.05 -8.39 22.04
N VAL A 317 13.93 -9.62 22.54
CA VAL A 317 13.08 -9.97 23.68
C VAL A 317 13.97 -10.14 24.89
N ARG A 318 14.09 -9.10 25.73
CA ARG A 318 14.86 -9.16 26.97
C ARG A 318 14.02 -8.72 28.14
N ARG A 319 14.29 -9.32 29.31
CA ARG A 319 13.49 -9.10 30.53
C ARG A 319 13.62 -7.67 31.07
N ASP A 320 14.80 -7.07 30.91
CA ASP A 320 15.12 -5.69 31.30
C ASP A 320 14.45 -4.66 30.38
N THR A 321 14.33 -4.95 29.08
CA THR A 321 13.71 -4.02 28.13
C THR A 321 12.23 -4.28 27.85
N CYS A 322 11.69 -5.40 28.34
CA CYS A 322 10.31 -5.82 28.08
C CYS A 322 9.27 -4.74 28.43
N ASN A 323 9.49 -3.92 29.47
CA ASN A 323 8.53 -2.90 29.91
C ASN A 323 8.66 -1.55 29.17
N HIS A 324 9.58 -1.43 28.22
CA HIS A 324 9.88 -0.16 27.54
C HIS A 324 9.16 -0.05 26.20
N GLY A 325 8.77 1.18 25.84
CA GLY A 325 8.34 1.52 24.48
C GLY A 325 6.86 1.28 24.16
N TYR A 326 6.07 0.60 24.99
CA TYR A 326 4.64 0.39 24.70
C TYR A 326 3.83 1.68 24.59
N PHE A 327 4.10 2.65 25.48
CA PHE A 327 3.46 3.96 25.38
C PHE A 327 3.83 4.68 24.08
N ILE A 328 5.09 4.59 23.67
CA ILE A 328 5.57 5.17 22.40
C ILE A 328 4.87 4.50 21.22
N ALA A 329 4.73 3.17 21.23
CA ALA A 329 4.01 2.41 20.22
C ALA A 329 2.55 2.86 20.10
N ILE A 330 1.84 3.03 21.22
CA ILE A 330 0.44 3.49 21.23
C ILE A 330 0.32 4.92 20.68
N ILE A 331 1.20 5.84 21.09
CA ILE A 331 1.17 7.21 20.57
C ILE A 331 1.49 7.22 19.07
N ALA A 332 2.49 6.46 18.63
CA ALA A 332 2.83 6.36 17.21
C ALA A 332 1.69 5.76 16.37
N SER A 333 0.97 4.74 16.87
CA SER A 333 -0.17 4.17 16.16
C SER A 333 -1.32 5.18 16.05
N VAL A 334 -1.63 5.91 17.13
CA VAL A 334 -2.66 6.96 17.10
C VAL A 334 -2.29 8.05 16.11
N MET A 335 -1.03 8.47 16.06
CA MET A 335 -0.56 9.45 15.07
C MET A 335 -0.69 8.92 13.65
N LEU A 336 -0.23 7.70 13.36
CA LEU A 336 -0.35 7.08 12.03
C LEU A 336 -1.82 6.99 11.57
N LEU A 337 -2.72 6.59 12.47
CA LEU A 337 -4.14 6.54 12.15
C LEU A 337 -4.73 7.92 11.96
N ALA A 338 -4.41 8.89 12.82
CA ALA A 338 -4.90 10.26 12.67
C ALA A 338 -4.42 10.92 11.37
N THR A 339 -3.28 10.50 10.82
CA THR A 339 -2.79 11.01 9.52
C THR A 339 -3.55 10.47 8.32
N ILE A 340 -4.17 9.30 8.42
CA ILE A 340 -4.75 8.59 7.26
C ILE A 340 -6.27 8.47 7.37
N LEU A 341 -6.75 8.12 8.56
CA LEU A 341 -8.15 7.92 8.84
C LEU A 341 -8.67 9.15 9.58
N LYS A 342 -9.66 9.84 9.00
CA LYS A 342 -10.63 10.58 9.81
C LYS A 342 -11.11 9.56 10.85
N LEU A 343 -10.83 9.80 12.13
CA LEU A 343 -10.96 8.84 13.24
C LEU A 343 -12.07 7.80 12.99
N PRO A 344 -11.78 6.49 13.16
CA PRO A 344 -12.72 5.42 12.81
C PRO A 344 -14.11 5.74 13.36
N GLN A 345 -15.08 5.88 12.47
CA GLN A 345 -16.45 6.26 12.81
C GLN A 345 -17.29 5.03 13.24
N GLY A 346 -16.72 3.82 13.18
CA GLY A 346 -17.35 2.56 13.54
C GLY A 346 -17.02 2.13 14.97
N ASN A 347 -18.04 2.00 15.81
CA ASN A 347 -17.94 1.50 17.20
C ASN A 347 -18.07 -0.03 17.31
N GLN A 348 -17.59 -0.82 16.33
CA GLN A 348 -17.82 -2.27 16.34
C GLN A 348 -16.71 -3.06 17.04
N ILE A 349 -16.31 -2.65 18.25
CA ILE A 349 -15.53 -3.52 19.13
C ILE A 349 -16.44 -4.68 19.56
N GLN A 350 -16.33 -5.84 18.89
CA GLN A 350 -17.12 -7.05 19.15
C GLN A 350 -16.65 -7.82 20.41
N GLY A 351 -16.18 -7.10 21.42
CA GLY A 351 -15.68 -7.65 22.69
C GLY A 351 -14.55 -8.68 22.50
N TRP A 352 -14.77 -9.90 23.00
CA TRP A 352 -13.77 -10.99 23.01
C TRP A 352 -13.30 -11.42 21.62
N LYS A 353 -14.14 -11.30 20.58
CA LYS A 353 -13.75 -11.68 19.21
C LYS A 353 -12.67 -10.75 18.68
N SER A 354 -12.83 -9.43 18.88
CA SER A 354 -11.82 -8.43 18.53
C SER A 354 -10.52 -8.64 19.33
N ALA A 355 -10.61 -8.96 20.62
CA ALA A 355 -9.44 -9.29 21.43
C ALA A 355 -8.71 -10.56 20.93
N GLY A 356 -9.45 -11.61 20.57
CA GLY A 356 -8.88 -12.84 20.00
C GLY A 356 -8.17 -12.58 18.67
N MET A 357 -8.78 -11.79 17.78
CA MET A 357 -8.17 -11.38 16.52
C MET A 357 -6.90 -10.55 16.74
N PHE A 358 -6.93 -9.60 17.67
CA PHE A 358 -5.75 -8.83 18.05
C PHE A 358 -4.59 -9.74 18.52
N LEU A 359 -4.88 -10.73 19.38
CA LEU A 359 -3.87 -11.67 19.86
C LEU A 359 -3.31 -12.54 18.74
N ILE A 360 -4.16 -12.99 17.80
CA ILE A 360 -3.72 -13.76 16.63
C ILE A 360 -2.80 -12.90 15.76
N ILE A 361 -3.19 -11.67 15.42
CA ILE A 361 -2.35 -10.76 14.63
C ILE A 361 -1.03 -10.50 15.37
N PHE A 362 -1.07 -10.26 16.68
CA PHE A 362 0.13 -10.00 17.47
C PHE A 362 1.09 -11.18 17.48
N PHE A 363 0.64 -12.37 17.89
CA PHE A 363 1.51 -13.52 18.09
C PHE A 363 1.84 -14.29 16.81
N CYS A 364 0.91 -14.38 15.87
CA CYS A 364 1.11 -15.15 14.66
C CYS A 364 1.72 -14.31 13.53
N LEU A 365 1.42 -13.01 13.44
CA LEU A 365 1.89 -12.18 12.32
C LEU A 365 2.95 -11.17 12.73
N ALA A 366 2.59 -10.20 13.59
CA ALA A 366 3.43 -9.06 13.88
C ALA A 366 4.71 -9.43 14.64
N LEU A 367 4.62 -10.28 15.67
CA LEU A 367 5.78 -10.65 16.47
C LEU A 367 6.82 -11.46 15.66
N PRO A 368 6.47 -12.54 14.95
CA PRO A 368 7.44 -13.24 14.09
C PRO A 368 8.07 -12.32 13.04
N ARG A 369 7.26 -11.43 12.43
CA ARG A 369 7.72 -10.45 11.46
C ARG A 369 8.75 -9.49 12.05
N GLU A 370 8.45 -8.85 13.18
CA GLU A 370 9.38 -7.91 13.81
C GLU A 370 10.62 -8.58 14.41
N ILE A 371 10.53 -9.84 14.86
CA ILE A 371 11.70 -10.64 15.28
C ILE A 371 12.70 -10.78 14.13
N ILE A 372 12.23 -11.09 12.91
CA ILE A 372 13.09 -11.22 11.74
C ILE A 372 13.60 -9.86 11.29
N TRP A 373 12.71 -8.89 11.10
CA TRP A 373 13.09 -7.59 10.52
C TRP A 373 13.93 -6.73 11.47
N ARG A 374 13.53 -6.61 12.74
CA ARG A 374 14.21 -5.76 13.74
C ARG A 374 15.23 -6.52 14.52
N GLY A 375 14.82 -7.66 15.10
CA GLY A 375 15.69 -8.47 15.93
C GLY A 375 16.91 -8.96 15.15
N TYR A 376 16.70 -9.50 13.95
CA TYR A 376 17.77 -10.09 13.16
C TYR A 376 18.35 -9.20 12.05
N ILE A 377 17.57 -8.86 11.02
CA ILE A 377 18.06 -8.18 9.81
C ILE A 377 18.66 -6.80 10.16
N GLN A 378 17.87 -5.95 10.82
CA GLN A 378 18.30 -4.60 11.17
C GLN A 378 19.52 -4.60 12.11
N THR A 379 19.52 -5.46 13.12
CA THR A 379 20.65 -5.59 14.06
C THR A 379 21.92 -6.03 13.33
N THR A 380 21.83 -7.00 12.43
CA THR A 380 22.99 -7.54 11.71
C THR A 380 23.55 -6.50 10.72
N LEU A 381 22.69 -5.81 9.97
CA LEU A 381 23.11 -4.68 9.12
C LEU A 381 23.68 -3.52 9.96
N GLY A 382 23.09 -3.29 11.14
CA GLY A 382 23.53 -2.29 12.10
C GLY A 382 24.96 -2.51 12.60
N ARG A 383 25.30 -3.78 12.90
CA ARG A 383 26.65 -4.22 13.29
C ARG A 383 27.66 -4.12 12.15
N GLN A 384 27.23 -4.38 10.91
CA GLN A 384 28.12 -4.31 9.74
C GLN A 384 28.51 -2.88 9.35
N PHE A 385 27.56 -1.94 9.40
CA PHE A 385 27.75 -0.59 8.84
C PHE A 385 27.66 0.50 9.91
N SER A 386 26.49 0.61 10.53
CA SER A 386 26.18 1.43 11.70
C SER A 386 24.69 1.27 12.02
N PRO A 387 24.21 1.60 13.22
CA PRO A 387 22.78 1.51 13.56
C PRO A 387 21.88 2.30 12.61
N THR A 388 22.33 3.47 12.15
CA THR A 388 21.60 4.31 11.19
C THR A 388 21.54 3.68 9.80
N TRP A 389 22.64 3.08 9.34
CA TRP A 389 22.67 2.39 8.05
C TRP A 389 21.88 1.08 8.10
N GLY A 390 21.89 0.37 9.24
CA GLY A 390 21.04 -0.79 9.47
C GLY A 390 19.56 -0.45 9.40
N LEU A 391 19.15 0.66 10.04
CA LEU A 391 17.80 1.20 9.95
C LEU A 391 17.40 1.50 8.49
N LEU A 392 18.21 2.28 7.78
CA LEU A 392 17.92 2.69 6.40
C LEU A 392 17.90 1.49 5.45
N GLY A 393 18.88 0.59 5.55
CA GLY A 393 18.95 -0.62 4.73
C GLY A 393 17.75 -1.53 4.94
N THR A 394 17.27 -1.67 6.18
CA THR A 394 16.06 -2.45 6.48
C THR A 394 14.80 -1.79 5.91
N ALA A 395 14.68 -0.46 6.00
CA ALA A 395 13.55 0.27 5.42
C ALA A 395 13.51 0.15 3.88
N LEU A 396 14.65 0.29 3.22
CA LEU A 396 14.76 0.11 1.76
C LEU A 396 14.44 -1.33 1.33
N LEU A 397 14.93 -2.31 2.09
CA LEU A 397 14.64 -3.72 1.82
C LEU A 397 13.14 -4.03 1.98
N ALA A 398 12.46 -3.43 2.96
CA ALA A 398 11.01 -3.57 3.11
C ALA A 398 10.25 -3.02 1.88
N GLY A 399 10.62 -1.85 1.38
CA GLY A 399 10.06 -1.29 0.15
C GLY A 399 10.33 -2.17 -1.08
N ALA A 400 11.54 -2.70 -1.22
CA ALA A 400 11.89 -3.61 -2.32
C ALA A 400 11.09 -4.93 -2.26
N ILE A 401 10.92 -5.51 -1.08
CA ILE A 401 10.09 -6.69 -0.87
C ILE A 401 8.63 -6.38 -1.25
N ARG A 402 8.09 -5.23 -0.82
CA ARG A 402 6.73 -4.83 -1.19
C ARG A 402 6.57 -4.64 -2.70
N ALA A 403 7.54 -4.02 -3.37
CA ALA A 403 7.55 -3.91 -4.83
C ALA A 403 7.51 -5.29 -5.50
N GLY A 404 8.31 -6.24 -5.01
CA GLY A 404 8.30 -7.61 -5.52
C GLY A 404 6.97 -8.33 -5.28
N VAL A 405 6.34 -8.15 -4.12
CA VAL A 405 5.01 -8.71 -3.82
C VAL A 405 3.97 -8.17 -4.79
N ILE A 406 3.96 -6.85 -5.02
CA ILE A 406 3.04 -6.22 -5.97
C ILE A 406 3.30 -6.72 -7.40
N LEU A 407 4.56 -6.88 -7.80
CA LEU A 407 4.92 -7.37 -9.13
C LEU A 407 4.41 -8.79 -9.37
N CYS A 408 4.43 -9.63 -8.34
CA CYS A 408 3.98 -11.01 -8.43
C CYS A 408 2.46 -11.17 -8.34
N LEU A 409 1.79 -10.37 -7.50
CA LEU A 409 0.37 -10.55 -7.19
C LEU A 409 -0.56 -9.63 -7.98
N ALA A 410 -0.13 -8.41 -8.28
CA ALA A 410 -0.94 -7.39 -8.94
C ALA A 410 -0.06 -6.48 -9.82
N PRO A 411 0.58 -7.00 -10.89
CA PRO A 411 1.54 -6.24 -11.70
C PRO A 411 0.92 -4.98 -12.33
N TRP A 412 -0.40 -5.00 -12.59
CA TRP A 412 -1.14 -3.85 -13.10
C TRP A 412 -1.10 -2.62 -12.16
N MET A 413 -0.86 -2.82 -10.85
CA MET A 413 -0.75 -1.72 -9.89
C MET A 413 0.42 -0.79 -10.17
N PHE A 414 1.48 -1.22 -10.87
CA PHE A 414 2.61 -0.34 -11.22
C PHE A 414 2.24 0.80 -12.17
N PHE A 415 1.13 0.66 -12.89
CA PHE A 415 0.58 1.71 -13.72
C PHE A 415 -0.29 2.70 -12.92
N TYR A 416 -0.72 2.33 -11.70
CA TYR A 416 -1.38 3.24 -10.79
C TYR A 416 -0.33 4.09 -10.05
N PRO A 417 -0.27 5.43 -10.26
CA PRO A 417 0.86 6.23 -9.79
C PRO A 417 1.09 6.22 -8.27
N TYR A 418 0.02 6.04 -7.49
CA TYR A 418 0.12 6.01 -6.03
C TYR A 418 0.77 4.74 -5.47
N THR A 419 0.91 3.69 -6.27
CA THR A 419 1.69 2.50 -5.93
C THR A 419 3.17 2.86 -5.66
N TYR A 420 3.71 3.88 -6.34
CA TYR A 420 5.06 4.37 -6.05
C TYR A 420 5.15 5.05 -4.68
N VAL A 421 4.08 5.73 -4.24
CA VAL A 421 4.02 6.30 -2.88
C VAL A 421 4.04 5.17 -1.85
N GLU A 422 3.33 4.07 -2.11
CA GLU A 422 3.36 2.89 -1.25
C GLU A 422 4.77 2.29 -1.12
N ILE A 423 5.39 1.99 -2.26
CA ILE A 423 6.68 1.29 -2.32
C ILE A 423 7.82 2.17 -1.80
N ALA A 424 7.82 3.46 -2.12
CA ALA A 424 8.95 4.35 -1.83
C ALA A 424 8.81 5.11 -0.51
N VAL A 425 7.57 5.35 -0.05
CA VAL A 425 7.32 6.19 1.12
C VAL A 425 6.63 5.41 2.23
N LEU A 426 5.47 4.80 1.98
CA LEU A 426 4.66 4.22 3.06
C LEU A 426 5.32 3.01 3.71
N GLU A 427 5.69 2.01 2.91
CA GLU A 427 6.31 0.79 3.42
C GLU A 427 7.67 1.06 4.06
N PRO A 428 8.60 1.77 3.39
CA PRO A 428 9.87 2.13 4.00
C PRO A 428 9.68 3.03 5.22
N GLY A 429 8.75 3.97 5.19
CA GLY A 429 8.50 4.92 6.28
C GLY A 429 7.99 4.24 7.55
N LEU A 430 7.01 3.34 7.44
CA LEU A 430 6.58 2.52 8.58
C LEU A 430 7.72 1.63 9.08
N ALA A 431 8.47 1.00 8.17
CA ALA A 431 9.62 0.20 8.55
C ALA A 431 10.70 1.04 9.26
N ALA A 432 10.88 2.29 8.85
CA ALA A 432 11.80 3.22 9.46
C ALA A 432 11.31 3.67 10.86
N ILE A 433 10.01 3.88 11.07
CA ILE A 433 9.43 4.14 12.40
C ILE A 433 9.65 2.95 13.34
N LEU A 434 9.27 1.74 12.93
CA LEU A 434 9.45 0.52 13.73
C LEU A 434 10.93 0.31 14.07
N GLY A 435 11.80 0.47 13.07
CA GLY A 435 13.24 0.34 13.27
C GLY A 435 13.84 1.41 14.19
N PHE A 436 13.38 2.65 14.09
CA PHE A 436 13.84 3.72 14.96
C PHE A 436 13.36 3.51 16.40
N MET A 437 12.10 3.10 16.58
CA MET A 437 11.56 2.74 17.88
C MET A 437 12.31 1.55 18.50
N TYR A 438 12.68 0.54 17.69
CA TYR A 438 13.52 -0.56 18.14
C TYR A 438 14.89 -0.07 18.64
N LEU A 439 15.57 0.81 17.90
CA LEU A 439 16.86 1.39 18.33
C LEU A 439 16.74 2.23 19.62
N ARG A 440 15.55 2.77 19.89
CA ARG A 440 15.27 3.64 21.05
C ARG A 440 14.72 2.92 22.27
N THR A 441 14.26 1.70 22.12
CA THR A 441 13.63 0.95 23.21
C THR A 441 14.28 -0.41 23.45
N GLU A 442 15.04 -0.89 22.46
CA GLU A 442 15.68 -2.21 22.42
C GLU A 442 14.69 -3.33 22.80
N ASN A 443 13.42 -3.16 22.39
CA ASN A 443 12.30 -4.04 22.69
C ASN A 443 11.53 -4.33 21.40
N VAL A 444 11.57 -5.58 20.95
CA VAL A 444 10.82 -6.00 19.75
C VAL A 444 9.31 -6.07 20.01
N LEU A 445 8.88 -6.28 21.26
CA LEU A 445 7.47 -6.40 21.62
C LEU A 445 6.72 -5.09 21.43
N SER A 446 7.37 -3.94 21.67
CA SER A 446 6.79 -2.63 21.39
C SER A 446 6.60 -2.42 19.88
N CYS A 447 7.53 -2.93 19.06
CA CYS A 447 7.45 -2.89 17.60
C CYS A 447 6.32 -3.79 17.10
N ALA A 448 6.23 -5.02 17.60
CA ALA A 448 5.14 -5.94 17.30
C ALA A 448 3.78 -5.35 17.71
N LEU A 449 3.72 -4.65 18.85
CA LEU A 449 2.51 -3.94 19.28
C LEU A 449 2.12 -2.84 18.29
N LEU A 450 3.05 -1.95 17.93
CA LEU A 450 2.79 -0.89 16.95
C LEU A 450 2.32 -1.48 15.61
N HIS A 451 3.01 -2.51 15.11
CA HIS A 451 2.63 -3.18 13.87
C HIS A 451 1.22 -3.80 13.98
N THR A 452 0.91 -4.48 15.08
CA THR A 452 -0.43 -5.03 15.33
C THR A 452 -1.49 -3.93 15.32
N LEU A 453 -1.24 -2.81 16.01
CA LEU A 453 -2.18 -1.69 16.07
C LEU A 453 -2.42 -1.06 14.70
N VAL A 454 -1.38 -0.96 13.86
CA VAL A 454 -1.47 -0.46 12.49
C VAL A 454 -2.34 -1.36 11.59
N ILE A 455 -2.28 -2.69 11.77
CA ILE A 455 -3.10 -3.65 11.02
C ILE A 455 -4.53 -3.73 11.58
N PHE A 456 -4.67 -3.74 12.90
CA PHE A 456 -5.92 -4.07 13.57
C PHE A 456 -6.89 -2.89 13.69
N LEU A 457 -6.39 -1.69 13.99
CA LEU A 457 -7.26 -0.53 14.25
C LEU A 457 -8.11 -0.09 13.05
N PRO A 458 -7.65 -0.19 11.79
CA PRO A 458 -8.50 0.09 10.63
C PRO A 458 -9.66 -0.90 10.43
N GLN A 459 -9.62 -2.07 11.09
CA GLN A 459 -10.64 -3.12 10.95
C GLN A 459 -11.80 -2.98 11.95
N ILE A 460 -11.70 -2.05 12.90
CA ILE A 460 -12.73 -1.74 13.93
C ILE A 460 -13.45 -0.46 13.52
#